data_AF-A0A3M2A7S5-F1
#
_entry.id   AF-A0A3M2A7S5-F1
#
_cell.length_a   1.000
_cell.length_b   1.000
_cell.length_c   1.000
_cell.angle_alpha   90.00
_cell.angle_beta   90.00
_cell.angle_gamma   90.00
#
_symmetry.space_group_name_H-M   'P 1'
#
loop_
_entity.id
_entity.type
_entity.pdbx_description
1 polymer ?
#
loop_
_entity_poly.entity_id
_entity_poly.type
_entity_poly.pdbx_seq_one_letter_code
_entity_poly.pdbx_strand_id
1 'polypeptide(L)'
;MHRGILAFATLVAASLVPGAVSAKRVVYINTDPVTLVDTAGQDPTMNSYSSNGFSPGPISGWPALTDDQKQELLWLMKEAAVPFDLEFVLERPAQGTYDMLVFGTSADQDALFPNVAGCSTAIGLADCNDGNAENISFLFYGCMSAGDQMDMRKVAFNGFTALGFSWGLEQLQTSGQIMGSYTFNGLHFGDSCIQIQGSSQCSHVACAAGQQNSTADLLDRIGARVDDGPPTVTITAPEDGAMVGSDFTVTADVFDAFGGLEVALTIVEANVTDVDDNDPQWVYEWPLTGVPDGLWTLEVSATDADGNVTTDQIQVCVGNGPCEPGGSTGGGSTGGGSTGGGSTGGSGTGGDTTGGMASTSSTTSPPPPTTAGGGLLDDDAEVGCGCTHGGSPPAGGALLVWAVAAVARRRPTRP
;
A
#
# COMPACT_ATOMS: atom_id res chain seq x y z
N MET A 1 37.07 -1.32 -71.41
CA MET A 1 35.63 -1.22 -71.08
C MET A 1 35.36 -2.14 -69.89
N HIS A 2 34.72 -1.60 -68.86
CA HIS A 2 34.70 -2.06 -67.47
C HIS A 2 34.09 -3.46 -67.26
N ARG A 3 34.74 -4.29 -66.43
CA ARG A 3 34.13 -5.44 -65.76
C ARG A 3 33.84 -5.03 -64.32
N GLY A 4 32.56 -4.88 -63.98
CA GLY A 4 32.09 -4.54 -62.63
C GLY A 4 32.24 -5.72 -61.69
N ILE A 5 32.84 -5.47 -60.53
CA ILE A 5 32.90 -6.38 -59.38
C ILE A 5 31.73 -5.96 -58.47
N LEU A 6 30.72 -6.82 -58.35
CA LEU A 6 29.68 -6.68 -57.31
C LEU A 6 30.28 -7.16 -55.98
N ALA A 7 30.52 -6.24 -55.05
CA ALA A 7 30.80 -6.56 -53.66
C ALA A 7 29.46 -6.72 -52.92
N PHE A 8 29.16 -7.94 -52.48
CA PHE A 8 28.09 -8.20 -51.51
C PHE A 8 28.60 -7.75 -50.13
N ALA A 9 28.10 -6.62 -49.64
CA ALA A 9 28.26 -6.23 -48.25
C ALA A 9 27.24 -6.99 -47.41
N THR A 10 27.70 -8.00 -46.66
CA THR A 10 26.89 -8.68 -45.65
C THR A 10 26.72 -7.73 -44.47
N LEU A 11 25.56 -7.08 -44.39
CA LEU A 11 25.17 -6.27 -43.23
C LEU A 11 24.91 -7.24 -42.07
N VAL A 12 25.82 -7.33 -41.11
CA VAL A 12 25.54 -7.98 -39.82
C VAL A 12 24.62 -7.05 -39.06
N ALA A 13 23.32 -7.31 -39.11
CA ALA A 13 22.37 -6.73 -38.17
C ALA A 13 22.74 -7.29 -36.79
N ALA A 14 23.39 -6.48 -35.97
CA ALA A 14 23.43 -6.72 -34.53
C ALA A 14 21.98 -6.58 -34.04
N SER A 15 21.30 -7.73 -33.90
CA SER A 15 20.06 -7.80 -33.14
C SER A 15 20.39 -7.36 -31.72
N LEU A 16 20.04 -6.11 -31.39
CA LEU A 16 19.80 -5.71 -30.02
C LEU A 16 18.72 -6.65 -29.50
N VAL A 17 19.14 -7.65 -28.73
CA VAL A 17 18.23 -8.39 -27.87
C VAL A 17 17.58 -7.32 -26.99
N PRO A 18 16.24 -7.18 -26.98
CA PRO A 18 15.59 -6.36 -25.98
C PRO A 18 16.14 -6.82 -24.62
N GLY A 19 16.67 -5.90 -23.82
CA GLY A 19 17.07 -6.23 -22.45
C GLY A 19 15.94 -7.03 -21.83
N ALA A 20 16.28 -8.17 -21.22
CA ALA A 20 15.29 -8.98 -20.51
C ALA A 20 14.47 -8.01 -19.65
N VAL A 21 13.16 -7.94 -19.90
CA VAL A 21 12.25 -7.27 -18.97
C VAL A 21 12.56 -7.93 -17.63
N SER A 22 13.00 -7.13 -16.65
CA SER A 22 13.19 -7.62 -15.30
C SER A 22 11.92 -8.35 -14.92
N ALA A 23 12.02 -9.57 -14.39
CA ALA A 23 10.81 -10.27 -13.96
C ALA A 23 10.19 -9.46 -12.82
N LYS A 24 8.87 -9.24 -12.89
CA LYS A 24 8.07 -8.62 -11.83
C LYS A 24 8.52 -9.10 -10.45
N ARG A 25 8.75 -8.15 -9.54
CA ARG A 25 9.18 -8.46 -8.17
C ARG A 25 7.95 -8.71 -7.30
N VAL A 26 7.90 -9.88 -6.69
CA VAL A 26 6.79 -10.27 -5.81
C VAL A 26 7.23 -10.12 -4.35
N VAL A 27 6.39 -9.49 -3.54
CA VAL A 27 6.54 -9.38 -2.09
C VAL A 27 5.41 -10.15 -1.41
N TYR A 28 5.76 -11.22 -0.70
CA TYR A 28 4.86 -11.96 0.15
C TYR A 28 4.77 -11.32 1.54
N ILE A 29 3.58 -10.83 1.90
CA ILE A 29 3.27 -10.28 3.22
C ILE A 29 2.87 -11.44 4.14
N ASN A 30 3.83 -11.95 4.89
CA ASN A 30 3.64 -13.09 5.77
C ASN A 30 3.24 -12.66 7.18
N THR A 31 1.94 -12.67 7.45
CA THR A 31 1.38 -12.42 8.79
C THR A 31 1.26 -13.68 9.65
N ASP A 32 1.62 -14.85 9.13
CA ASP A 32 1.48 -16.12 9.82
C ASP A 32 2.79 -16.55 10.51
N PRO A 33 2.73 -17.40 11.54
CA PRO A 33 3.93 -17.95 12.15
C PRO A 33 4.79 -18.70 11.12
N VAL A 34 6.10 -18.49 11.16
CA VAL A 34 7.07 -19.18 10.30
C VAL A 34 8.33 -19.54 11.09
N THR A 35 9.09 -20.55 10.65
CA THR A 35 10.42 -20.86 11.21
C THR A 35 11.46 -20.50 10.17
N LEU A 36 12.33 -19.55 10.52
CA LEU A 36 13.40 -19.10 9.65
C LEU A 36 14.67 -19.90 9.93
N VAL A 37 15.43 -20.16 8.86
CA VAL A 37 16.68 -20.95 8.87
C VAL A 37 17.83 -20.14 8.27
N ASP A 38 19.06 -20.64 8.35
CA ASP A 38 20.25 -20.02 7.75
C ASP A 38 20.97 -20.94 6.75
N THR A 39 20.32 -22.02 6.29
CA THR A 39 20.92 -23.02 5.40
C THR A 39 20.11 -23.23 4.13
N ALA A 40 20.75 -22.99 2.98
CA ALA A 40 20.18 -23.20 1.63
C ALA A 40 18.81 -22.52 1.42
N GLY A 41 18.76 -21.22 1.70
CA GLY A 41 17.54 -20.43 1.83
C GLY A 41 17.29 -20.11 3.30
N GLN A 42 16.60 -19.01 3.57
CA GLN A 42 16.25 -18.58 4.93
C GLN A 42 14.82 -18.93 5.33
N ASP A 43 14.02 -19.37 4.35
CA ASP A 43 12.74 -20.02 4.56
C ASP A 43 12.88 -21.49 4.11
N PRO A 44 12.61 -22.47 4.99
CA PRO A 44 12.78 -23.88 4.66
C PRO A 44 11.75 -24.41 3.66
N THR A 45 10.72 -23.61 3.34
CA THR A 45 9.61 -24.04 2.47
C THR A 45 9.77 -23.60 1.01
N MET A 46 10.55 -22.54 0.71
CA MET A 46 10.78 -21.99 -0.64
C MET A 46 12.06 -21.12 -0.69
N ASN A 47 12.53 -20.79 -1.91
CA ASN A 47 13.69 -19.92 -2.16
C ASN A 47 13.44 -18.47 -1.71
N SER A 48 13.58 -18.18 -0.41
CA SER A 48 13.88 -16.82 0.05
C SER A 48 15.31 -16.78 0.59
N TYR A 49 16.27 -16.28 -0.19
CA TYR A 49 17.65 -16.07 0.20
C TYR A 49 17.92 -14.61 0.53
N SER A 50 18.04 -14.30 1.82
CA SER A 50 18.76 -13.07 2.22
C SER A 50 20.16 -13.38 2.73
N SER A 51 20.94 -12.32 2.89
CA SER A 51 22.25 -12.36 3.54
C SER A 51 22.11 -12.78 5.02
N ASN A 52 23.15 -13.38 5.59
CA ASN A 52 23.16 -13.68 7.03
C ASN A 52 22.89 -12.39 7.84
N GLY A 53 22.31 -12.46 9.03
CA GLY A 53 22.12 -11.25 9.85
C GLY A 53 21.17 -11.36 11.03
N PHE A 54 20.41 -12.44 11.12
CA PHE A 54 19.54 -12.78 12.24
C PHE A 54 19.89 -14.16 12.80
N SER A 55 19.38 -14.46 13.99
CA SER A 55 19.47 -15.79 14.60
C SER A 55 18.29 -16.66 14.12
N PRO A 56 18.53 -17.81 13.47
CA PRO A 56 17.47 -18.73 13.05
C PRO A 56 16.54 -19.11 14.18
N GLY A 57 15.25 -19.25 13.89
CA GLY A 57 14.25 -19.56 14.90
C GLY A 57 12.81 -19.33 14.44
N PRO A 58 11.84 -19.69 15.29
CA PRO A 58 10.44 -19.36 15.06
C PRO A 58 10.22 -17.85 15.18
N ILE A 59 9.30 -17.34 14.39
CA ILE A 59 8.70 -16.01 14.53
C ILE A 59 7.19 -16.17 14.58
N SER A 60 6.56 -15.40 15.47
CA SER A 60 5.18 -15.64 15.87
C SER A 60 4.12 -15.19 14.84
N GLY A 61 4.50 -14.41 13.83
CA GLY A 61 3.54 -13.75 12.94
C GLY A 61 2.71 -12.71 13.70
N TRP A 62 1.58 -12.30 13.12
CA TRP A 62 0.56 -11.44 13.73
C TRP A 62 -0.83 -12.08 13.61
N PRO A 63 -1.11 -13.18 14.33
CA PRO A 63 -2.36 -13.94 14.18
C PRO A 63 -3.62 -13.20 14.63
N ALA A 64 -3.47 -12.05 15.30
CA ALA A 64 -4.58 -11.21 15.75
C ALA A 64 -5.09 -10.24 14.67
N LEU A 65 -4.38 -10.10 13.55
CA LEU A 65 -4.78 -9.24 12.44
C LEU A 65 -6.04 -9.81 11.76
N THR A 66 -7.10 -9.01 11.64
CA THR A 66 -8.33 -9.44 10.96
C THR A 66 -8.11 -9.53 9.45
N ASP A 67 -9.00 -10.23 8.75
CA ASP A 67 -8.93 -10.31 7.28
C ASP A 67 -9.09 -8.92 6.65
N ASP A 68 -9.98 -8.09 7.19
CA ASP A 68 -10.15 -6.69 6.78
C ASP A 68 -8.85 -5.88 6.91
N GLN A 69 -8.13 -6.01 8.02
CA GLN A 69 -6.85 -5.33 8.24
C GLN A 69 -5.76 -5.84 7.29
N LYS A 70 -5.76 -7.14 6.98
CA LYS A 70 -4.83 -7.72 5.98
C LYS A 70 -5.10 -7.15 4.59
N GLN A 71 -6.36 -7.03 4.19
CA GLN A 71 -6.74 -6.45 2.89
C GLN A 71 -6.44 -4.95 2.83
N GLU A 72 -6.72 -4.20 3.90
CA GLU A 72 -6.35 -2.78 3.99
C GLU A 72 -4.84 -2.59 3.88
N LEU A 73 -4.05 -3.40 4.61
CA LEU A 73 -2.60 -3.39 4.48
C LEU A 73 -2.15 -3.72 3.06
N LEU A 74 -2.71 -4.76 2.44
CA LEU A 74 -2.38 -5.13 1.06
C LEU A 74 -2.65 -3.98 0.09
N TRP A 75 -3.81 -3.33 0.21
CA TRP A 75 -4.19 -2.18 -0.61
C TRP A 75 -3.21 -1.01 -0.43
N LEU A 76 -2.91 -0.62 0.81
CA LEU A 76 -1.94 0.45 1.12
C LEU A 76 -0.55 0.16 0.54
N MET A 77 -0.12 -1.10 0.58
CA MET A 77 1.16 -1.52 0.00
C MET A 77 1.13 -1.41 -1.53
N LYS A 78 0.04 -1.80 -2.18
CA LYS A 78 -0.13 -1.65 -3.62
C LYS A 78 -0.13 -0.18 -4.06
N GLU A 79 -0.88 0.68 -3.37
CA GLU A 79 -0.98 2.11 -3.69
C GLU A 79 0.35 2.85 -3.60
N ALA A 80 1.12 2.61 -2.54
CA ALA A 80 2.40 3.29 -2.36
C ALA A 80 3.49 2.83 -3.36
N ALA A 81 3.28 1.67 -3.99
CA ALA A 81 4.22 1.04 -4.92
C ALA A 81 3.86 1.23 -6.39
N VAL A 82 2.80 1.98 -6.72
CA VAL A 82 2.33 2.22 -8.09
C VAL A 82 3.43 2.49 -9.12
N PRO A 83 4.48 3.29 -8.85
CA PRO A 83 5.52 3.57 -9.84
C PRO A 83 6.40 2.37 -10.24
N PHE A 84 6.41 1.27 -9.48
CA PHE A 84 7.39 0.19 -9.58
C PHE A 84 6.77 -1.13 -10.05
N ASP A 85 7.57 -2.00 -10.66
CA ASP A 85 7.15 -3.38 -11.03
C ASP A 85 7.16 -4.31 -9.80
N LEU A 86 6.33 -3.96 -8.82
CA LEU A 86 6.15 -4.61 -7.51
C LEU A 86 4.74 -5.14 -7.32
N GLU A 87 4.60 -6.45 -7.14
CA GLU A 87 3.35 -7.09 -6.75
C GLU A 87 3.39 -7.50 -5.27
N PHE A 88 2.31 -7.22 -4.54
CA PHE A 88 2.13 -7.67 -3.17
C PHE A 88 1.09 -8.79 -3.10
N VAL A 89 1.39 -9.82 -2.32
CA VAL A 89 0.49 -10.96 -2.11
C VAL A 89 0.39 -11.33 -0.62
N LEU A 90 -0.81 -11.74 -0.20
CA LEU A 90 -1.06 -12.34 1.12
C LEU A 90 -0.97 -13.87 1.09
N GLU A 91 -1.04 -14.47 -0.09
CA GLU A 91 -0.83 -15.90 -0.29
C GLU A 91 0.61 -16.16 -0.69
N ARG A 92 1.23 -17.15 -0.04
CA ARG A 92 2.60 -17.55 -0.31
C ARG A 92 2.73 -18.03 -1.77
N PRO A 93 3.67 -17.47 -2.57
CA PRO A 93 3.92 -17.96 -3.92
C PRO A 93 4.34 -19.43 -3.95
N ALA A 94 3.70 -20.22 -4.81
CA ALA A 94 4.00 -21.65 -4.95
C ALA A 94 5.29 -21.93 -5.75
N GLN A 95 5.73 -20.97 -6.56
CA GLN A 95 6.91 -21.03 -7.42
C GLN A 95 7.48 -19.62 -7.63
N GLY A 96 8.71 -19.54 -8.10
CA GLY A 96 9.39 -18.26 -8.33
C GLY A 96 10.09 -17.73 -7.08
N THR A 97 10.82 -16.65 -7.27
CA THR A 97 11.53 -15.89 -6.24
C THR A 97 10.61 -14.81 -5.70
N TYR A 98 10.67 -14.53 -4.40
CA TYR A 98 9.92 -13.45 -3.79
C TYR A 98 10.70 -12.85 -2.62
N ASP A 99 10.49 -11.57 -2.38
CA ASP A 99 10.83 -10.97 -1.09
C ASP A 99 9.73 -11.32 -0.08
N MET A 100 10.08 -11.48 1.19
CA MET A 100 9.12 -11.77 2.26
C MET A 100 9.18 -10.68 3.32
N LEU A 101 8.03 -10.06 3.59
CA LEU A 101 7.85 -9.22 4.78
C LEU A 101 7.25 -10.09 5.89
N VAL A 102 7.98 -10.27 6.99
CA VAL A 102 7.56 -11.11 8.11
C VAL A 102 7.22 -10.26 9.32
N PHE A 103 6.12 -10.62 9.99
CA PHE A 103 5.64 -9.94 11.18
C PHE A 103 6.06 -10.65 12.46
N GLY A 104 6.37 -9.89 13.50
CA GLY A 104 6.72 -10.46 14.80
C GLY A 104 6.46 -9.56 15.99
N THR A 105 6.50 -10.15 17.17
CA THR A 105 6.44 -9.45 18.46
C THR A 105 7.80 -8.84 18.82
N SER A 106 7.84 -8.00 19.86
CA SER A 106 9.10 -7.52 20.43
C SER A 106 9.97 -8.66 21.00
N ALA A 107 9.35 -9.72 21.53
CA ALA A 107 10.07 -10.91 21.96
C ALA A 107 10.71 -11.68 20.79
N ASP A 108 10.05 -11.71 19.63
CA ASP A 108 10.64 -12.27 18.41
C ASP A 108 11.84 -11.41 17.96
N GLN A 109 11.74 -10.08 18.05
CA GLN A 109 12.87 -9.21 17.74
C GLN A 109 14.08 -9.51 18.65
N ASP A 110 13.88 -9.57 19.97
CA ASP A 110 14.96 -9.86 20.91
C ASP A 110 15.61 -11.21 20.64
N ALA A 111 14.82 -12.20 20.22
CA ALA A 111 15.30 -13.55 19.91
C ALA A 111 16.09 -13.60 18.59
N LEU A 112 15.58 -12.98 17.52
CA LEU A 112 16.21 -13.00 16.20
C LEU A 112 17.39 -12.02 16.12
N PHE A 113 17.30 -10.88 16.81
CA PHE A 113 18.26 -9.78 16.77
C PHE A 113 18.78 -9.38 18.17
N PRO A 114 19.41 -10.30 18.92
CA PRO A 114 19.82 -10.06 20.31
C PRO A 114 20.89 -8.97 20.49
N ASN A 115 21.50 -8.52 19.38
CA ASN A 115 22.52 -7.48 19.38
C ASN A 115 21.99 -6.10 18.96
N VAL A 116 20.71 -6.00 18.57
CA VAL A 116 20.05 -4.72 18.29
C VAL A 116 19.58 -4.15 19.62
N ALA A 117 20.00 -2.92 19.92
CA ALA A 117 19.63 -2.26 21.15
C ALA A 117 18.23 -1.67 21.05
N GLY A 118 17.36 -1.99 22.01
CA GLY A 118 15.98 -1.49 22.03
C GLY A 118 15.05 -2.23 21.08
N CYS A 119 13.83 -1.73 20.94
CA CYS A 119 12.82 -2.27 20.02
C CYS A 119 12.87 -1.46 18.73
N SER A 120 13.16 -2.09 17.60
CA SER A 120 13.15 -1.52 16.27
C SER A 120 12.01 -2.11 15.47
N THR A 121 10.99 -1.29 15.20
CA THR A 121 9.80 -1.70 14.46
C THR A 121 10.09 -2.26 13.07
N ALA A 122 11.11 -1.74 12.37
CA ALA A 122 11.48 -2.14 11.03
C ALA A 122 12.96 -2.54 10.96
N ILE A 123 13.24 -3.75 10.49
CA ILE A 123 14.60 -4.25 10.24
C ILE A 123 14.64 -4.89 8.85
N GLY A 124 15.59 -4.46 8.02
CA GLY A 124 15.94 -5.12 6.78
C GLY A 124 17.42 -5.43 6.74
N LEU A 125 17.77 -6.55 6.12
CA LEU A 125 19.17 -6.93 5.89
C LEU A 125 19.61 -6.35 4.56
N ALA A 126 20.44 -5.31 4.62
CA ALA A 126 20.79 -4.52 3.45
C ALA A 126 21.43 -5.38 2.34
N ASP A 127 20.73 -5.51 1.22
CA ASP A 127 21.24 -6.10 -0.02
C ASP A 127 21.60 -4.98 -1.01
N CYS A 128 22.73 -4.30 -0.73
CA CYS A 128 23.17 -3.19 -1.56
C CYS A 128 23.32 -3.63 -3.02
N ASN A 129 22.67 -2.88 -3.93
CA ASN A 129 22.61 -3.14 -5.37
C ASN A 129 21.80 -4.39 -5.76
N ASP A 130 20.91 -4.87 -4.88
CA ASP A 130 19.95 -5.91 -5.22
C ASP A 130 20.62 -7.19 -5.74
N GLY A 131 21.67 -7.64 -5.05
CA GLY A 131 22.45 -8.81 -5.43
C GLY A 131 21.68 -10.12 -5.30
N ASN A 132 20.57 -10.13 -4.54
CA ASN A 132 19.70 -11.26 -4.28
C ASN A 132 18.23 -10.82 -4.44
N ALA A 133 17.46 -11.54 -5.26
CA ALA A 133 16.06 -11.22 -5.54
C ALA A 133 15.06 -11.80 -4.52
N GLU A 134 15.50 -12.05 -3.28
CA GLU A 134 14.83 -12.96 -2.35
C GLU A 134 14.99 -12.55 -0.87
N ASN A 135 14.80 -11.26 -0.58
CA ASN A 135 15.09 -10.68 0.71
C ASN A 135 14.01 -10.99 1.76
N ILE A 136 14.44 -11.15 3.01
CA ILE A 136 13.52 -11.20 4.15
C ILE A 136 13.64 -9.86 4.90
N SER A 137 12.50 -9.22 5.05
CA SER A 137 12.31 -8.00 5.83
C SER A 137 11.43 -8.28 7.04
N PHE A 138 11.67 -7.54 8.12
CA PHE A 138 11.03 -7.79 9.40
C PHE A 138 10.29 -6.54 9.89
N LEU A 139 9.00 -6.71 10.18
CA LEU A 139 8.18 -5.74 10.87
C LEU A 139 7.81 -6.28 12.25
N PHE A 140 8.36 -5.69 13.30
CA PHE A 140 8.07 -6.07 14.67
C PHE A 140 6.97 -5.20 15.27
N TYR A 141 5.71 -5.58 15.03
CA TYR A 141 4.55 -4.82 15.51
C TYR A 141 4.50 -4.69 17.03
N GLY A 142 5.11 -5.65 17.75
CA GLY A 142 5.25 -5.58 19.21
C GLY A 142 6.16 -4.45 19.70
N CYS A 143 6.88 -3.77 18.80
CA CYS A 143 7.63 -2.55 19.07
C CYS A 143 6.83 -1.27 18.82
N MET A 144 5.67 -1.37 18.17
CA MET A 144 4.78 -0.25 17.91
C MET A 144 3.87 0.01 19.12
N SER A 145 3.45 1.27 19.30
CA SER A 145 2.41 1.59 20.29
C SER A 145 1.08 0.91 19.93
N ALA A 146 0.22 0.68 20.91
CA ALA A 146 -1.10 0.08 20.66
C ALA A 146 -1.97 0.92 19.72
N GLY A 147 -1.79 2.25 19.69
CA GLY A 147 -2.47 3.13 18.75
C GLY A 147 -1.95 2.96 17.32
N ASP A 148 -0.64 2.83 17.15
CA ASP A 148 -0.02 2.64 15.82
C ASP A 148 -0.31 1.26 15.24
N GLN A 149 -0.47 0.24 16.09
CA GLN A 149 -0.88 -1.10 15.66
C GLN A 149 -2.29 -1.12 15.04
N MET A 150 -3.15 -0.15 15.38
CA MET A 150 -4.50 -0.04 14.81
C MET A 150 -4.55 0.81 13.53
N ASP A 151 -3.42 1.43 13.15
CA ASP A 151 -3.31 2.28 11.97
C ASP A 151 -2.54 1.50 10.88
N MET A 152 -3.27 0.84 9.98
CA MET A 152 -2.65 0.03 8.92
C MET A 152 -1.77 0.85 8.00
N ARG A 153 -1.97 2.16 7.91
CA ARG A 153 -1.11 3.08 7.16
C ARG A 153 0.27 3.22 7.79
N LYS A 154 0.34 3.27 9.13
CA LYS A 154 1.62 3.21 9.86
C LYS A 154 2.26 1.83 9.76
N VAL A 155 1.47 0.75 9.78
CA VAL A 155 1.98 -0.60 9.56
C VAL A 155 2.59 -0.72 8.17
N ALA A 156 1.90 -0.27 7.12
CA ALA A 156 2.40 -0.24 5.74
C ALA A 156 3.69 0.59 5.64
N PHE A 157 3.73 1.78 6.26
CA PHE A 157 4.92 2.64 6.26
C PHE A 157 6.15 1.93 6.86
N ASN A 158 5.98 1.25 8.00
CA ASN A 158 7.05 0.49 8.63
C ASN A 158 7.43 -0.76 7.82
N GLY A 159 6.45 -1.41 7.17
CA GLY A 159 6.68 -2.54 6.27
C GLY A 159 7.56 -2.14 5.10
N PHE A 160 7.25 -1.01 4.46
CA PHE A 160 8.11 -0.44 3.43
C PHE A 160 9.45 0.06 3.93
N THR A 161 9.53 0.53 5.17
CA THR A 161 10.82 0.91 5.75
C THR A 161 11.72 -0.32 5.90
N ALA A 162 11.17 -1.45 6.37
CA ALA A 162 11.89 -2.72 6.46
C ALA A 162 12.31 -3.24 5.07
N LEU A 163 11.37 -3.27 4.12
CA LEU A 163 11.63 -3.65 2.73
C LEU A 163 12.68 -2.75 2.08
N GLY A 164 12.56 -1.44 2.27
CA GLY A 164 13.49 -0.44 1.77
C GLY A 164 14.91 -0.71 2.25
N PHE A 165 15.11 -0.98 3.55
CA PHE A 165 16.42 -1.39 4.05
C PHE A 165 16.94 -2.64 3.33
N SER A 166 16.09 -3.65 3.15
CA SER A 166 16.50 -4.88 2.46
C SER A 166 16.86 -4.64 1.00
N TRP A 167 16.16 -3.73 0.33
CA TRP A 167 16.46 -3.31 -1.04
C TRP A 167 17.65 -2.36 -1.13
N GLY A 168 18.35 -2.08 -0.03
CA GLY A 168 19.54 -1.23 0.05
C GLY A 168 19.24 0.26 0.07
N LEU A 169 18.04 0.66 0.47
CA LEU A 169 17.74 2.04 0.86
C LEU A 169 18.22 2.26 2.29
N GLU A 170 18.52 3.51 2.63
CA GLU A 170 19.03 3.93 3.93
C GLU A 170 18.09 4.97 4.56
N GLN A 171 18.18 5.11 5.89
CA GLN A 171 17.36 6.06 6.65
C GLN A 171 17.72 7.49 6.21
N LEU A 172 16.70 8.33 6.03
CA LEU A 172 16.83 9.69 5.53
C LEU A 172 16.52 10.72 6.61
N GLN A 173 17.25 11.83 6.58
CA GLN A 173 17.04 12.99 7.46
C GLN A 173 15.88 13.86 6.95
N THR A 174 14.68 13.29 6.89
CA THR A 174 13.46 13.97 6.43
C THR A 174 12.22 13.38 7.08
N SER A 175 11.07 14.00 6.87
CA SER A 175 9.76 13.46 7.22
C SER A 175 8.82 13.49 6.02
N GLY A 176 7.76 12.69 6.09
CA GLY A 176 6.69 12.68 5.09
C GLY A 176 7.02 11.93 3.81
N GLN A 177 7.90 10.94 3.90
CA GLN A 177 8.12 9.91 2.88
C GLN A 177 8.69 8.66 3.57
N ILE A 178 8.53 7.51 2.92
CA ILE A 178 9.16 6.25 3.32
C ILE A 178 10.69 6.44 3.37
N MET A 179 11.34 5.76 4.32
CA MET A 179 12.73 5.95 4.76
C MET A 179 13.01 7.24 5.55
N GLY A 180 12.04 8.16 5.67
CA GLY A 180 12.08 9.27 6.62
C GLY A 180 11.28 8.99 7.89
N SER A 181 10.92 10.03 8.63
CA SER A 181 9.93 9.96 9.71
C SER A 181 8.50 10.00 9.15
N TYR A 182 7.60 9.25 9.79
CA TYR A 182 6.19 9.14 9.38
C TYR A 182 5.46 10.49 9.40
N THR A 183 4.59 10.71 8.40
CA THR A 183 3.48 11.67 8.45
C THR A 183 2.26 11.07 7.76
N PHE A 184 1.08 11.65 7.98
CA PHE A 184 -0.16 11.21 7.35
C PHE A 184 -0.15 11.29 5.81
N ASN A 185 0.77 12.02 5.17
CA ASN A 185 0.91 12.02 3.70
C ASN A 185 2.16 11.26 3.23
N GLY A 186 2.91 10.65 4.15
CA GLY A 186 4.23 10.10 3.90
C GLY A 186 4.28 8.66 3.42
N LEU A 187 3.15 8.03 3.09
CA LEU A 187 3.16 6.67 2.51
C LEU A 187 3.45 6.74 1.00
N HIS A 188 4.67 7.15 0.67
CA HIS A 188 5.22 7.17 -0.69
C HIS A 188 6.75 7.22 -0.61
N PHE A 189 7.43 6.76 -1.66
CA PHE A 189 8.87 6.95 -1.78
C PHE A 189 9.20 8.33 -2.33
N GLY A 190 10.22 8.98 -1.75
CA GLY A 190 10.67 10.30 -2.16
C GLY A 190 11.38 10.32 -3.51
N ASP A 191 11.12 11.37 -4.30
CA ASP A 191 11.67 11.58 -5.65
C ASP A 191 12.86 12.57 -5.71
N SER A 192 13.36 12.97 -4.54
CA SER A 192 14.37 14.01 -4.38
C SER A 192 15.58 13.49 -3.61
N CYS A 193 16.77 14.01 -3.89
CA CYS A 193 17.99 13.63 -3.15
C CYS A 193 17.98 14.21 -1.73
N ILE A 194 17.87 13.34 -0.73
CA ILE A 194 17.85 13.67 0.70
C ILE A 194 19.11 13.13 1.38
N GLN A 195 19.59 13.81 2.43
CA GLN A 195 20.73 13.33 3.24
C GLN A 195 20.39 12.03 3.94
N ILE A 196 21.30 11.05 3.84
CA ILE A 196 21.24 9.80 4.60
C ILE A 196 21.63 10.09 6.05
N GLN A 197 20.92 9.49 6.99
CA GLN A 197 21.24 9.56 8.40
C GLN A 197 22.43 8.65 8.70
N GLY A 198 23.59 9.26 8.95
CA GLY A 198 24.82 8.53 9.24
C GLY A 198 25.73 8.41 8.01
N SER A 199 26.39 7.27 7.86
CA SER A 199 27.26 6.99 6.72
C SER A 199 26.56 6.06 5.73
N SER A 200 26.54 6.45 4.46
CA SER A 200 25.99 5.62 3.40
C SER A 200 26.85 4.36 3.18
N GLN A 201 26.19 3.21 3.10
CA GLN A 201 26.81 1.91 2.87
C GLN A 201 26.52 1.36 1.47
N CYS A 202 25.42 1.81 0.85
CA CYS A 202 25.03 1.40 -0.48
C CYS A 202 25.38 2.48 -1.52
N SER A 203 25.41 2.09 -2.79
CA SER A 203 25.48 3.05 -3.89
C SER A 203 24.07 3.51 -4.23
N HIS A 204 23.87 4.83 -4.30
CA HIS A 204 22.59 5.44 -4.66
C HIS A 204 22.72 6.13 -6.02
N VAL A 205 21.79 5.83 -6.94
CA VAL A 205 21.79 6.44 -8.27
C VAL A 205 21.27 7.87 -8.20
N ALA A 206 21.60 8.67 -9.21
CA ALA A 206 21.12 10.04 -9.41
C ALA A 206 21.48 11.09 -8.31
N CYS A 207 22.09 10.70 -7.20
CA CYS A 207 22.43 11.59 -6.10
C CYS A 207 23.94 11.69 -5.82
N ALA A 208 24.35 12.73 -5.08
CA ALA A 208 25.71 12.86 -4.59
C ALA A 208 26.00 11.85 -3.46
N ALA A 209 27.27 11.56 -3.18
CA ALA A 209 27.63 10.67 -2.08
C ALA A 209 27.02 11.14 -0.74
N GLY A 210 26.42 10.21 0.01
CA GLY A 210 25.70 10.50 1.25
C GLY A 210 24.27 11.01 1.07
N GLN A 211 23.75 10.99 -0.17
CA GLN A 211 22.35 11.28 -0.48
C GLN A 211 21.69 10.10 -1.16
N GLN A 212 20.36 10.04 -1.03
CA GLN A 212 19.52 9.04 -1.65
C GLN A 212 18.25 9.70 -2.21
N ASN A 213 17.83 9.20 -3.36
CA ASN A 213 16.51 9.41 -3.94
C ASN A 213 15.85 8.04 -4.03
N SER A 214 14.97 7.73 -3.09
CA SER A 214 14.42 6.39 -2.93
C SER A 214 13.69 5.92 -4.19
N THR A 215 12.93 6.79 -4.85
CA THR A 215 12.23 6.44 -6.09
C THR A 215 13.21 6.12 -7.22
N ALA A 216 14.28 6.91 -7.38
CA ALA A 216 15.30 6.65 -8.40
C ALA A 216 16.04 5.32 -8.16
N ASP A 217 16.38 5.01 -6.90
CA ASP A 217 17.02 3.74 -6.55
C ASP A 217 16.11 2.53 -6.79
N LEU A 218 14.83 2.63 -6.44
CA LEU A 218 13.88 1.55 -6.67
C LEU A 218 13.58 1.35 -8.16
N LEU A 219 13.50 2.42 -8.96
CA LEU A 219 13.38 2.30 -10.42
C LEU A 219 14.61 1.62 -11.06
N ASP A 220 15.81 1.84 -10.53
CA ASP A 220 17.04 1.19 -11.01
C ASP A 220 17.09 -0.30 -10.63
N ARG A 221 16.66 -0.65 -9.41
CA ARG A 221 16.77 -2.01 -8.86
C ARG A 221 15.61 -2.92 -9.23
N ILE A 222 14.38 -2.41 -9.11
CA ILE A 222 13.15 -3.18 -9.33
C ILE A 222 12.68 -2.99 -10.77
N GLY A 223 12.70 -1.75 -11.26
CA GLY A 223 12.15 -1.37 -12.55
C GLY A 223 10.86 -0.56 -12.41
N ALA A 224 10.53 0.18 -13.47
CA ALA A 224 9.26 0.86 -13.60
C ALA A 224 8.13 -0.16 -13.78
N ARG A 225 6.96 0.15 -13.25
CA ARG A 225 5.72 -0.61 -13.48
C ARG A 225 5.56 -1.03 -14.94
N VAL A 226 5.06 -2.24 -15.13
CA VAL A 226 4.69 -2.81 -16.43
C VAL A 226 3.22 -3.18 -16.40
N ASP A 227 2.46 -2.63 -17.35
CA ASP A 227 1.04 -2.97 -17.59
C ASP A 227 0.83 -4.48 -17.71
N ASP A 228 -0.01 -5.04 -16.83
CA ASP A 228 -0.36 -6.46 -16.77
C ASP A 228 -1.80 -6.76 -17.22
N GLY A 229 -2.49 -5.76 -17.77
CA GLY A 229 -3.83 -5.86 -18.32
C GLY A 229 -4.90 -5.20 -17.45
N PRO A 230 -6.17 -5.22 -17.89
CA PRO A 230 -7.23 -4.49 -17.23
C PRO A 230 -7.61 -5.06 -15.86
N PRO A 231 -8.14 -4.23 -14.96
CA PRO A 231 -8.67 -4.69 -13.67
C PRO A 231 -9.92 -5.54 -13.88
N THR A 232 -10.37 -6.19 -12.82
CA THR A 232 -11.67 -6.89 -12.79
C THR A 232 -12.65 -6.13 -11.91
N VAL A 233 -13.92 -6.10 -12.31
CA VAL A 233 -15.02 -5.45 -11.59
C VAL A 233 -16.18 -6.43 -11.53
N THR A 234 -16.81 -6.57 -10.37
CA THR A 234 -18.03 -7.35 -10.18
C THR A 234 -18.92 -6.69 -9.15
N ILE A 235 -20.11 -6.25 -9.54
CA ILE A 235 -21.12 -5.72 -8.62
C ILE A 235 -21.72 -6.89 -7.84
N THR A 236 -21.57 -6.85 -6.52
CA THR A 236 -22.01 -7.91 -5.61
C THR A 236 -23.36 -7.63 -4.98
N ALA A 237 -23.75 -6.36 -4.87
CA ALA A 237 -25.09 -5.95 -4.50
C ALA A 237 -25.44 -4.56 -5.06
N PRO A 238 -26.73 -4.28 -5.34
CA PRO A 238 -27.82 -5.26 -5.47
C PRO A 238 -27.59 -6.28 -6.59
N GLU A 239 -28.34 -7.38 -6.61
CA GLU A 239 -28.34 -8.28 -7.78
C GLU A 239 -29.01 -7.61 -8.98
N ASP A 240 -28.63 -8.02 -10.20
CA ASP A 240 -29.29 -7.54 -11.42
C ASP A 240 -30.80 -7.87 -11.41
N GLY A 241 -31.60 -6.85 -11.68
CA GLY A 241 -33.07 -6.87 -11.62
C GLY A 241 -33.67 -6.73 -10.20
N ALA A 242 -32.86 -6.47 -9.16
CA ALA A 242 -33.36 -6.37 -7.79
C ALA A 242 -34.39 -5.25 -7.62
N MET A 243 -35.40 -5.51 -6.77
CA MET A 243 -36.31 -4.48 -6.27
C MET A 243 -35.76 -3.90 -4.97
N VAL A 244 -35.49 -2.60 -4.95
CA VAL A 244 -34.87 -1.91 -3.82
C VAL A 244 -35.73 -0.73 -3.35
N GLY A 245 -35.52 -0.29 -2.10
CA GLY A 245 -36.09 0.96 -1.60
C GLY A 245 -35.42 2.19 -2.23
N SER A 246 -35.88 3.38 -1.86
CA SER A 246 -35.25 4.65 -2.29
C SER A 246 -33.84 4.84 -1.73
N ASP A 247 -33.51 4.11 -0.66
CA ASP A 247 -32.22 4.12 0.00
C ASP A 247 -31.65 2.70 -0.06
N PHE A 248 -30.47 2.54 -0.66
CA PHE A 248 -29.78 1.27 -0.81
C PHE A 248 -28.28 1.51 -1.05
N THR A 249 -27.47 0.48 -0.85
CA THR A 249 -26.02 0.54 -1.09
C THR A 249 -25.67 -0.32 -2.29
N VAL A 250 -24.82 0.20 -3.18
CA VAL A 250 -24.15 -0.58 -4.22
C VAL A 250 -22.82 -1.05 -3.68
N THR A 251 -22.50 -2.34 -3.81
CA THR A 251 -21.22 -2.91 -3.43
C THR A 251 -20.58 -3.61 -4.61
N ALA A 252 -19.26 -3.47 -4.79
CA ALA A 252 -18.52 -4.13 -5.85
C ALA A 252 -17.19 -4.69 -5.36
N ASP A 253 -16.85 -5.86 -5.87
CA ASP A 253 -15.50 -6.41 -5.80
C ASP A 253 -14.71 -5.88 -7.00
N VAL A 254 -13.64 -5.14 -6.74
CA VAL A 254 -12.70 -4.68 -7.77
C VAL A 254 -11.31 -5.17 -7.43
N PHE A 255 -10.64 -5.76 -8.41
CA PHE A 255 -9.31 -6.32 -8.22
C PHE A 255 -8.38 -5.91 -9.35
N ASP A 256 -7.19 -5.44 -8.95
CA ASP A 256 -6.01 -5.27 -9.78
C ASP A 256 -4.80 -5.90 -9.07
N ALA A 257 -3.82 -6.41 -9.82
CA ALA A 257 -2.63 -7.00 -9.22
C ALA A 257 -1.74 -5.93 -8.57
N PHE A 258 -1.76 -4.71 -9.09
CA PHE A 258 -1.05 -3.56 -8.58
C PHE A 258 -2.03 -2.52 -7.97
N GLY A 259 -1.51 -1.37 -7.51
CA GLY A 259 -2.34 -0.28 -6.97
C GLY A 259 -2.73 0.75 -8.03
N GLY A 260 -3.21 1.92 -7.61
CA GLY A 260 -3.52 3.05 -8.46
C GLY A 260 -4.82 2.88 -9.22
N LEU A 261 -5.78 2.17 -8.63
CA LEU A 261 -7.13 2.02 -9.17
C LEU A 261 -7.96 3.28 -8.91
N GLU A 262 -8.56 3.83 -9.98
CA GLU A 262 -9.64 4.81 -9.90
C GLU A 262 -10.97 4.09 -10.15
N VAL A 263 -11.85 4.05 -9.14
CA VAL A 263 -13.14 3.37 -9.21
C VAL A 263 -14.28 4.36 -9.05
N ALA A 264 -15.29 4.23 -9.90
CA ALA A 264 -16.45 5.11 -9.90
C ALA A 264 -17.75 4.35 -10.10
N LEU A 265 -18.81 4.80 -9.43
CA LEU A 265 -20.18 4.42 -9.71
C LEU A 265 -20.83 5.49 -10.58
N THR A 266 -21.44 5.07 -11.69
CA THR A 266 -22.25 5.92 -12.56
C THR A 266 -23.72 5.46 -12.55
N ILE A 267 -24.62 6.40 -12.27
CA ILE A 267 -26.07 6.25 -12.48
C ILE A 267 -26.38 6.77 -13.89
N VAL A 268 -26.52 5.86 -14.84
CA VAL A 268 -26.49 6.15 -16.29
C VAL A 268 -27.60 7.14 -16.68
N GLU A 269 -28.83 6.92 -16.24
CA GLU A 269 -29.95 7.78 -16.61
C GLU A 269 -29.83 9.19 -16.02
N ALA A 270 -29.15 9.34 -14.89
CA ALA A 270 -28.92 10.63 -14.24
C ALA A 270 -27.66 11.35 -14.75
N ASN A 271 -26.75 10.66 -15.44
CA ASN A 271 -25.38 11.10 -15.71
C ASN A 271 -24.69 11.62 -14.43
N VAL A 272 -24.93 10.93 -13.31
CA VAL A 272 -24.27 11.22 -12.04
C VAL A 272 -23.18 10.17 -11.87
N THR A 273 -21.95 10.65 -11.70
CA THR A 273 -20.80 9.81 -11.40
C THR A 273 -20.30 10.19 -10.02
N ASP A 274 -20.19 9.19 -9.16
CA ASP A 274 -19.55 9.27 -7.86
C ASP A 274 -18.22 8.56 -7.95
N VAL A 275 -17.13 9.32 -7.79
CA VAL A 275 -15.77 8.77 -7.79
C VAL A 275 -15.44 8.49 -6.34
N ASP A 276 -15.05 7.25 -6.05
CA ASP A 276 -14.54 6.93 -4.73
C ASP A 276 -13.13 7.52 -4.61
N ASP A 277 -13.08 8.76 -4.15
CA ASP A 277 -11.85 9.46 -3.80
C ASP A 277 -11.94 9.81 -2.31
N ASN A 278 -11.06 9.20 -1.51
CA ASN A 278 -10.50 9.70 -0.23
C ASN A 278 -10.62 8.84 1.07
N ASP A 279 -10.70 7.51 1.05
CA ASP A 279 -10.29 6.72 2.24
C ASP A 279 -9.73 5.33 1.84
N PRO A 280 -8.85 4.67 2.64
CA PRO A 280 -8.41 3.31 2.39
C PRO A 280 -9.57 2.33 2.41
N GLN A 281 -10.24 2.16 1.28
CA GLN A 281 -11.32 1.21 1.12
C GLN A 281 -10.87 0.15 0.12
N TRP A 282 -10.59 -1.04 0.63
CA TRP A 282 -10.47 -2.25 -0.18
C TRP A 282 -11.84 -2.85 -0.52
N VAL A 283 -12.93 -2.26 0.01
CA VAL A 283 -14.33 -2.56 -0.30
C VAL A 283 -14.92 -1.34 -1.01
N TYR A 284 -15.53 -1.52 -2.17
CA TYR A 284 -16.16 -0.42 -2.89
C TYR A 284 -17.65 -0.39 -2.58
N GLU A 285 -18.09 0.60 -1.79
CA GLU A 285 -19.49 0.76 -1.37
C GLU A 285 -20.00 2.17 -1.61
N TRP A 286 -21.15 2.28 -2.28
CA TRP A 286 -21.81 3.56 -2.55
C TRP A 286 -23.21 3.59 -1.92
N PRO A 287 -23.38 4.22 -0.75
CA PRO A 287 -24.70 4.42 -0.15
C PRO A 287 -25.47 5.48 -0.94
N LEU A 288 -26.56 5.07 -1.58
CA LEU A 288 -27.48 5.95 -2.30
C LEU A 288 -28.69 6.27 -1.43
N THR A 289 -29.14 7.53 -1.45
CA THR A 289 -30.30 8.00 -0.68
C THR A 289 -31.25 8.80 -1.54
N GLY A 290 -32.55 8.62 -1.32
CA GLY A 290 -33.58 9.37 -2.02
C GLY A 290 -33.63 9.12 -3.54
N VAL A 291 -33.18 7.94 -4.00
CA VAL A 291 -33.31 7.55 -5.41
C VAL A 291 -34.80 7.46 -5.76
N PRO A 292 -35.29 8.18 -6.78
CA PRO A 292 -36.72 8.14 -7.15
C PRO A 292 -37.18 6.78 -7.68
N ASP A 293 -38.47 6.48 -7.52
CA ASP A 293 -39.10 5.28 -8.10
C ASP A 293 -38.85 5.19 -9.62
N GLY A 294 -38.35 4.05 -10.10
CA GLY A 294 -38.00 3.86 -11.50
C GLY A 294 -37.02 2.71 -11.75
N LEU A 295 -36.79 2.41 -13.04
CA LEU A 295 -35.72 1.52 -13.47
C LEU A 295 -34.43 2.33 -13.62
N TRP A 296 -33.37 1.89 -12.96
CA TRP A 296 -32.06 2.55 -12.96
C TRP A 296 -30.98 1.59 -13.40
N THR A 297 -30.06 2.08 -14.21
CA THR A 297 -28.87 1.35 -14.63
C THR A 297 -27.68 1.88 -13.83
N LEU A 298 -27.05 0.99 -13.08
CA LEU A 298 -25.91 1.27 -12.21
C LEU A 298 -24.68 0.63 -12.84
N GLU A 299 -23.68 1.44 -13.14
CA GLU A 299 -22.43 1.01 -13.77
C GLU A 299 -21.28 1.31 -12.83
N VAL A 300 -20.48 0.30 -12.49
CA VAL A 300 -19.20 0.48 -11.79
C VAL A 300 -18.09 0.37 -12.82
N SER A 301 -17.24 1.38 -12.89
CA SER A 301 -16.05 1.42 -13.73
C SER A 301 -14.79 1.46 -12.87
N ALA A 302 -13.79 0.66 -13.23
CA ALA A 302 -12.45 0.73 -12.66
C ALA A 302 -11.44 1.03 -13.76
N THR A 303 -10.56 1.99 -13.50
CA THR A 303 -9.42 2.35 -14.34
C THR A 303 -8.14 2.07 -13.57
N ASP A 304 -7.23 1.29 -14.12
CA ASP A 304 -5.92 1.07 -13.50
C ASP A 304 -4.94 2.23 -13.79
N ALA A 305 -3.76 2.18 -13.16
CA ALA A 305 -2.74 3.22 -13.32
C ALA A 305 -2.12 3.27 -14.74
N ASP A 306 -2.31 2.23 -15.55
CA ASP A 306 -1.83 2.10 -16.92
C ASP A 306 -2.89 2.59 -17.95
N GLY A 307 -4.10 2.88 -17.48
CA GLY A 307 -5.21 3.44 -18.23
C GLY A 307 -6.14 2.40 -18.86
N ASN A 308 -6.03 1.13 -18.48
CA ASN A 308 -7.02 0.13 -18.88
C ASN A 308 -8.30 0.31 -18.06
N VAL A 309 -9.44 0.02 -18.69
CA VAL A 309 -10.76 0.22 -18.09
C VAL A 309 -11.59 -1.05 -18.18
N THR A 310 -12.21 -1.41 -17.06
CA THR A 310 -13.24 -2.46 -16.98
C THR A 310 -14.50 -1.87 -16.35
N THR A 311 -15.66 -2.33 -16.84
CA THR A 311 -16.97 -1.93 -16.32
C THR A 311 -17.81 -3.15 -16.01
N ASP A 312 -18.60 -3.08 -14.95
CA ASP A 312 -19.73 -3.97 -14.69
C ASP A 312 -21.01 -3.16 -14.50
N GLN A 313 -22.15 -3.75 -14.85
CA GLN A 313 -23.42 -3.03 -14.88
C GLN A 313 -24.58 -3.93 -14.45
N ILE A 314 -25.46 -3.37 -13.62
CA ILE A 314 -26.73 -3.97 -13.20
C ILE A 314 -27.89 -3.02 -13.45
N GLN A 315 -29.09 -3.57 -13.54
CA GLN A 315 -30.33 -2.79 -13.48
C GLN A 315 -31.04 -3.03 -12.16
N VAL A 316 -31.54 -1.97 -11.53
CA VAL A 316 -32.35 -2.07 -10.31
C VAL A 316 -33.69 -1.37 -10.49
N CYS A 317 -34.70 -1.92 -9.85
CA CYS A 317 -36.02 -1.32 -9.77
C CYS A 317 -36.22 -0.67 -8.41
N VAL A 318 -36.24 0.66 -8.39
CA VAL A 318 -36.49 1.43 -7.17
C VAL A 318 -38.00 1.63 -7.01
N GLY A 319 -38.53 1.28 -5.84
CA GLY A 319 -39.91 1.56 -5.46
C GLY A 319 -40.74 0.32 -5.10
N ASN A 320 -42.05 0.53 -4.91
CA ASN A 320 -42.96 -0.47 -4.33
C ASN A 320 -43.65 -1.39 -5.37
N GLY A 321 -43.15 -1.45 -6.61
CA GLY A 321 -43.74 -2.27 -7.68
C GLY A 321 -42.74 -2.58 -8.78
N PRO A 322 -42.94 -3.66 -9.57
CA PRO A 322 -42.00 -4.06 -10.62
C PRO A 322 -41.92 -2.98 -11.71
N CYS A 323 -40.69 -2.61 -12.04
CA CYS A 323 -40.39 -1.68 -13.10
C CYS A 323 -40.53 -2.43 -14.42
N GLU A 324 -41.67 -2.31 -15.08
CA GLU A 324 -41.84 -2.94 -16.39
C GLU A 324 -40.89 -2.29 -17.42
N PRO A 325 -40.11 -3.09 -18.17
CA PRO A 325 -39.28 -2.56 -19.25
C PRO A 325 -40.19 -2.16 -20.42
N GLY A 326 -40.60 -0.89 -20.41
CA GLY A 326 -41.37 -0.28 -21.50
C GLY A 326 -42.69 0.33 -21.04
N GLY A 327 -42.64 1.46 -20.35
CA GLY A 327 -43.88 2.13 -19.93
C GLY A 327 -43.67 3.52 -19.36
N SER A 328 -43.17 4.47 -20.16
CA SER A 328 -43.54 5.86 -19.90
C SER A 328 -45.06 5.98 -20.12
N THR A 329 -45.80 6.18 -19.04
CA THR A 329 -46.87 7.20 -18.98
C THR A 329 -47.35 7.37 -17.55
N GLY A 330 -47.34 8.62 -17.09
CA GLY A 330 -47.80 9.00 -15.77
C GLY A 330 -49.28 8.72 -15.51
N GLY A 331 -49.61 8.70 -14.24
CA GLY A 331 -50.99 8.61 -13.77
C GLY A 331 -51.06 9.02 -12.30
N GLY A 332 -51.33 10.31 -12.06
CA GLY A 332 -51.69 10.80 -10.73
C GLY A 332 -52.90 10.04 -10.21
N SER A 333 -52.77 9.47 -9.02
CA SER A 333 -53.87 8.74 -8.38
C SER A 333 -54.79 9.72 -7.67
N THR A 334 -55.83 10.15 -8.36
CA THR A 334 -57.05 10.71 -7.75
C THR A 334 -58.17 9.69 -7.83
N GLY A 335 -58.63 9.24 -6.65
CA GLY A 335 -60.05 9.05 -6.34
C GLY A 335 -60.80 7.82 -6.88
N GLY A 336 -61.31 7.03 -5.94
CA GLY A 336 -62.39 6.06 -6.13
C GLY A 336 -62.17 4.87 -5.19
N GLY A 337 -62.84 4.73 -4.04
CA GLY A 337 -64.28 4.85 -3.82
C GLY A 337 -64.79 3.45 -3.49
N SER A 338 -64.90 3.11 -2.21
CA SER A 338 -65.55 1.87 -1.78
C SER A 338 -66.54 2.16 -0.65
N THR A 339 -67.79 1.80 -0.95
CA THR A 339 -69.01 1.95 -0.16
C THR A 339 -69.17 0.80 0.84
N GLY A 340 -69.67 1.08 2.05
CA GLY A 340 -70.42 0.08 2.83
C GLY A 340 -70.49 0.28 4.34
N GLY A 341 -71.62 0.85 4.81
CA GLY A 341 -72.25 0.66 6.14
C GLY A 341 -71.49 1.19 7.37
N GLY A 342 -71.98 2.11 8.21
CA GLY A 342 -73.35 2.44 8.59
C GLY A 342 -73.48 2.28 10.11
N SER A 343 -73.38 3.37 10.90
CA SER A 343 -74.14 3.55 12.14
C SER A 343 -74.03 4.98 12.71
N THR A 344 -75.17 5.69 12.64
CA THR A 344 -75.80 6.54 13.67
C THR A 344 -74.96 7.44 14.60
N GLY A 345 -75.19 8.76 14.45
CA GLY A 345 -75.82 9.57 15.49
C GLY A 345 -74.93 10.52 16.31
N GLY A 346 -75.09 11.83 16.11
CA GLY A 346 -74.63 12.84 17.07
C GLY A 346 -74.47 14.25 16.49
N SER A 347 -75.55 15.03 16.50
CA SER A 347 -75.56 16.47 16.20
C SER A 347 -74.77 17.29 17.23
N GLY A 348 -74.15 18.39 16.79
CA GLY A 348 -73.62 19.44 17.67
C GLY A 348 -73.05 20.63 16.90
N THR A 349 -73.81 21.71 16.88
CA THR A 349 -73.58 23.01 16.23
C THR A 349 -72.78 24.00 17.09
N GLY A 350 -72.11 24.96 16.42
CA GLY A 350 -71.66 26.26 16.97
C GLY A 350 -70.21 26.26 17.43
N GLY A 351 -69.37 27.26 17.19
CA GLY A 351 -69.51 28.62 16.66
C GLY A 351 -68.32 29.43 17.18
N ASP A 352 -67.91 30.47 16.44
CA ASP A 352 -67.08 31.62 16.88
C ASP A 352 -65.64 31.36 17.40
N THR A 353 -64.63 32.22 17.30
CA THR A 353 -64.35 33.49 16.59
C THR A 353 -62.87 33.80 16.84
N THR A 354 -62.25 34.50 15.89
CA THR A 354 -61.27 35.60 16.07
C THR A 354 -59.89 35.39 16.71
N GLY A 355 -58.90 35.99 16.03
CA GLY A 355 -57.65 36.51 16.59
C GLY A 355 -56.43 35.77 16.05
N GLY A 356 -55.47 36.37 15.36
CA GLY A 356 -55.20 37.75 15.04
C GLY A 356 -53.93 37.77 14.18
N MET A 357 -53.83 38.76 13.31
CA MET A 357 -52.65 39.06 12.49
C MET A 357 -51.44 39.39 13.37
N ALA A 358 -50.24 39.00 12.93
CA ALA A 358 -49.16 39.97 12.66
C ALA A 358 -47.92 39.26 12.11
N SER A 359 -47.64 39.59 10.85
CA SER A 359 -46.35 39.52 10.18
C SER A 359 -45.33 40.47 10.82
N THR A 360 -44.08 40.02 10.99
CA THR A 360 -42.89 40.90 10.91
C THR A 360 -41.70 40.14 10.34
N SER A 361 -41.19 40.68 9.23
CA SER A 361 -39.90 40.45 8.61
C SER A 361 -38.74 41.01 9.45
N SER A 362 -37.60 40.33 9.48
CA SER A 362 -36.29 40.99 9.28
C SER A 362 -35.16 39.97 9.09
N THR A 363 -34.41 40.21 8.02
CA THR A 363 -33.09 39.72 7.63
C THR A 363 -32.01 39.96 8.67
N THR A 364 -31.04 39.03 8.80
CA THR A 364 -29.59 39.29 8.98
C THR A 364 -28.80 37.97 9.05
N SER A 365 -27.84 37.75 8.13
CA SER A 365 -26.57 37.00 8.38
C SER A 365 -25.72 37.76 9.44
N PRO A 366 -24.62 37.27 10.07
CA PRO A 366 -23.55 36.34 9.59
C PRO A 366 -22.92 35.48 10.78
N PRO A 367 -21.62 35.08 10.92
CA PRO A 367 -20.44 34.92 10.04
C PRO A 367 -19.68 33.53 10.28
N PRO A 368 -18.33 33.32 10.08
CA PRO A 368 -17.72 32.04 9.61
C PRO A 368 -17.05 31.20 10.74
N PRO A 369 -16.47 30.02 10.46
CA PRO A 369 -15.90 29.15 11.49
C PRO A 369 -14.55 29.67 12.04
N THR A 370 -14.40 29.53 13.36
CA THR A 370 -13.21 29.94 14.12
C THR A 370 -12.11 28.89 14.09
N THR A 371 -10.90 29.36 13.81
CA THR A 371 -9.61 28.69 14.00
C THR A 371 -9.22 28.65 15.49
N ALA A 372 -8.80 27.48 15.98
CA ALA A 372 -7.87 27.26 17.09
C ALA A 372 -7.32 25.84 16.90
N GLY A 373 -6.02 25.53 16.85
CA GLY A 373 -4.85 26.25 17.32
C GLY A 373 -4.29 25.59 18.59
N GLY A 374 -3.43 24.58 18.40
CA GLY A 374 -2.30 24.34 19.30
C GLY A 374 -2.27 23.05 20.13
N GLY A 375 -1.38 22.13 19.71
CA GLY A 375 -0.29 21.65 20.57
C GLY A 375 -0.43 20.26 21.20
N LEU A 376 0.72 19.57 21.24
CA LEU A 376 1.04 18.29 21.91
C LEU A 376 0.64 17.09 21.03
N LEU A 377 1.55 16.25 20.53
CA LEU A 377 2.45 15.27 21.16
C LEU A 377 3.19 14.56 19.99
N ASP A 378 4.35 13.93 20.01
CA ASP A 378 5.40 13.60 20.99
C ASP A 378 6.68 13.34 20.17
N ASP A 379 7.84 13.70 20.73
CA ASP A 379 9.16 13.34 20.24
C ASP A 379 9.44 11.86 20.61
N ASP A 380 9.11 10.91 19.75
CA ASP A 380 9.70 9.57 19.78
C ASP A 380 10.18 9.22 18.37
N ALA A 381 11.51 9.32 18.20
CA ALA A 381 12.20 8.84 17.04
C ALA A 381 12.16 7.30 17.04
N GLU A 382 11.19 6.73 16.34
CA GLU A 382 11.21 5.32 15.94
C GLU A 382 12.32 5.14 14.89
N VAL A 383 13.54 4.86 15.37
CA VAL A 383 14.73 4.65 14.54
C VAL A 383 14.77 3.19 14.10
N GLY A 384 14.44 2.94 12.83
CA GLY A 384 14.74 1.67 12.17
C GLY A 384 16.25 1.45 12.08
N CYS A 385 16.72 0.23 12.35
CA CYS A 385 18.14 -0.12 12.32
C CYS A 385 18.46 -1.01 11.11
N GLY A 386 19.31 -0.52 10.20
CA GLY A 386 20.02 -1.37 9.24
C GLY A 386 21.13 -2.15 9.96
N CYS A 387 21.05 -3.48 9.98
CA CYS A 387 22.05 -4.31 10.65
C CYS A 387 23.20 -4.65 9.69
N THR A 388 24.45 -4.49 10.14
CA THR A 388 25.64 -4.94 9.41
C THR A 388 26.42 -6.01 10.16
N HIS A 389 27.08 -6.91 9.42
CA HIS A 389 28.02 -7.86 9.99
C HIS A 389 29.31 -7.18 10.46
N GLY A 390 29.59 -7.29 11.75
CA GLY A 390 30.94 -7.15 12.29
C GLY A 390 31.76 -8.38 11.92
N GLY A 391 32.86 -8.17 11.18
CA GLY A 391 33.81 -9.23 10.86
C GLY A 391 34.30 -9.96 12.11
N SER A 392 34.37 -11.29 12.04
CA SER A 392 34.83 -12.14 13.13
C SER A 392 36.24 -11.78 13.61
N PRO A 393 36.53 -11.86 14.93
CA PRO A 393 37.87 -11.67 15.46
C PRO A 393 38.68 -12.97 15.32
N PRO A 394 40.00 -12.94 15.06
CA PRO A 394 40.82 -14.12 15.27
C PRO A 394 41.13 -14.26 16.77
N ALA A 395 40.57 -15.28 17.40
CA ALA A 395 41.00 -15.74 18.72
C ALA A 395 42.16 -16.75 18.58
N GLY A 396 43.21 -16.57 19.37
CA GLY A 396 44.22 -17.62 19.61
C GLY A 396 45.64 -17.09 19.80
N GLY A 397 46.02 -16.81 21.04
CA GLY A 397 47.29 -16.22 21.41
C GLY A 397 48.50 -17.16 21.45
N ALA A 398 49.69 -16.55 21.45
CA ALA A 398 50.90 -17.06 22.08
C ALA A 398 51.84 -15.88 22.41
N LEU A 399 52.05 -15.66 23.71
CA LEU A 399 53.15 -14.86 24.25
C LEU A 399 54.49 -15.43 23.79
N LEU A 400 55.38 -14.58 23.26
CA LEU A 400 56.82 -14.72 23.45
C LEU A 400 57.55 -13.41 23.15
N VAL A 401 58.01 -12.79 24.24
CA VAL A 401 58.97 -11.70 24.30
C VAL A 401 60.30 -12.14 23.68
N TRP A 402 60.86 -11.37 22.75
CA TRP A 402 62.29 -11.43 22.45
C TRP A 402 62.92 -10.04 22.46
N ALA A 403 64.00 -9.97 23.23
CA ALA A 403 64.76 -8.79 23.59
C ALA A 403 65.65 -8.29 22.46
N VAL A 404 65.85 -6.98 22.45
CA VAL A 404 66.89 -6.26 21.71
C VAL A 404 68.27 -6.68 22.22
N ALA A 405 69.14 -7.15 21.34
CA ALA A 405 70.57 -7.24 21.59
C ALA A 405 71.36 -6.62 20.43
N ALA A 406 71.98 -5.48 20.72
CA ALA A 406 72.93 -4.80 19.87
C ALA A 406 74.20 -5.64 19.68
N VAL A 407 74.67 -5.78 18.44
CA VAL A 407 76.00 -6.30 18.14
C VAL A 407 76.86 -5.17 17.58
N ALA A 408 77.88 -4.83 18.36
CA ALA A 408 78.96 -3.94 18.01
C ALA A 408 79.80 -4.50 16.85
N ARG A 409 80.09 -3.67 15.85
CA ARG A 409 81.19 -3.91 14.90
C ARG A 409 82.30 -2.88 15.12
N ARG A 410 83.46 -3.38 15.55
CA ARG A 410 84.72 -2.65 15.68
C ARG A 410 85.35 -2.41 14.30
N ARG A 411 85.92 -1.22 14.12
CA ARG A 411 86.86 -0.85 13.04
C ARG A 411 88.19 -1.59 13.16
N PRO A 412 88.97 -1.67 12.06
CA PRO A 412 90.42 -1.57 12.10
C PRO A 412 90.96 -0.27 11.46
N THR A 413 92.03 0.21 12.10
CA THR A 413 93.06 1.22 11.77
C THR A 413 93.79 0.92 10.43
N ARG A 414 94.58 1.74 9.72
CA ARG A 414 95.48 2.94 9.90
C ARG A 414 96.07 3.25 8.47
N PRO A 415 97.04 4.15 8.18
CA PRO A 415 97.90 5.00 9.03
C PRO A 415 97.44 6.46 9.13
#